data_AF-A0A960U6F8-F1
#
_entry.id   AF-A0A960U6F8-F1
#
_cell.length_a   1.000
_cell.length_b   1.000
_cell.length_c   1.000
_cell.angle_alpha   90.00
_cell.angle_beta   90.00
_cell.angle_gamma   90.00
#
_symmetry.space_group_name_H-M   'P 1'
#
loop_
_entity.id
_entity.type
_entity.pdbx_description
1 polymer ?
#
loop_
_entity_poly.entity_id
_entity_poly.type
_entity_poly.pdbx_seq_one_letter_code
_entity_poly.pdbx_strand_id
1 'polypeptide(L)'
;MQKKQSLSIIAFSMSMFRGLTVVLLFLSSSLYALDREQLRIHSILLDNISINTFHIYINAPENIARSLLLDNIKKKSELKIKQENEEDTETLEPYYLSFMAIKDGKEFKARIIPGSFVSEDSTLSMVQIQFFDELKEGEYELKMYLNYYGKVQGESLDTKTFRIETRREKAGEQPFISEVAPAAGVAGDTIIIRGNNLARVSADSIEVQFIRKGKKKILNKNDILSSERPFYTSRGSKGIDEIRFSIPELLEEELGLMSIPEHGFRSFLGHPIQLRLMVANRPSKIVEIRYLSKRWKLIAGSVSISAVILFLLMISYIMKKFNFLKEILLESETNTYSLTKFQAFLWTLVLIGSYLYVAICWAMILGNGVIPDFNASLIALMGVSYGGMISSKIIENKKPKNEIRETSPSLKNLFCTGNEVDMARLQLFGFTIVSIIAFLFTMVQSNILNGLPDIPPTLHGLLTASQAGYLSGKMVSDDISVSVIKPTSFKVSEKNLLIHLVGTGFKKEMQVLVGDLGPFPVEFKNPSSCSFQIPGFEAPGKYDLILIPSEGKKTALKEAIQIQGEDEK
;
A
#
# COMPACT_ATOMS: atom_id res chain seq x y z
N MET A 1 -42.03 19.27 -13.02
CA MET A 1 -41.11 18.36 -13.73
C MET A 1 -40.74 17.16 -12.85
N GLN A 2 -41.74 16.46 -12.31
CA GLN A 2 -41.55 15.46 -11.23
C GLN A 2 -42.52 14.27 -11.38
N LYS A 3 -42.91 13.94 -12.62
CA LYS A 3 -43.86 12.85 -12.94
C LYS A 3 -43.31 11.82 -13.95
N LYS A 4 -41.99 11.87 -14.22
CA LYS A 4 -41.32 11.02 -15.22
C LYS A 4 -40.38 9.94 -14.60
N GLN A 5 -40.32 9.82 -13.28
CA GLN A 5 -39.45 8.84 -12.59
C GLN A 5 -40.18 7.63 -12.00
N SER A 6 -41.51 7.55 -12.04
CA SER A 6 -42.27 6.39 -11.50
C SER A 6 -42.57 5.29 -12.53
N LEU A 7 -42.29 5.51 -13.82
CA LEU A 7 -42.61 4.55 -14.90
C LEU A 7 -41.47 3.57 -15.24
N SER A 8 -40.23 3.78 -14.76
CA SER A 8 -39.12 2.85 -15.01
C SER A 8 -39.04 1.70 -13.99
N ILE A 9 -39.70 1.80 -12.84
CA ILE A 9 -39.67 0.77 -11.79
C ILE A 9 -40.71 -0.34 -12.03
N ILE A 10 -41.79 -0.04 -12.76
CA ILE A 10 -42.83 -1.03 -13.11
C ILE A 10 -42.41 -1.89 -14.32
N ALA A 11 -41.59 -1.34 -15.23
CA ALA A 11 -41.05 -2.09 -16.38
C ALA A 11 -39.98 -3.13 -15.99
N PHE A 12 -39.34 -2.98 -14.83
CA PHE A 12 -38.34 -3.94 -14.32
C PHE A 12 -38.96 -5.15 -13.60
N SER A 13 -40.20 -5.03 -13.12
CA SER A 13 -40.94 -6.11 -12.44
C SER A 13 -41.60 -7.11 -13.40
N MET A 14 -42.01 -6.67 -14.60
CA MET A 14 -42.67 -7.55 -15.58
C MET A 14 -41.72 -8.40 -16.43
N SER A 15 -40.41 -8.14 -16.39
CA SER A 15 -39.40 -9.00 -17.04
C SER A 15 -39.01 -10.22 -16.19
N MET A 16 -39.34 -10.23 -14.90
CA MET A 16 -39.00 -11.36 -14.01
C MET A 16 -40.10 -12.45 -13.96
N PHE A 17 -41.28 -12.19 -14.51
CA PHE A 17 -42.41 -13.16 -14.49
C PHE A 17 -42.57 -13.98 -15.78
N ARG A 18 -41.81 -13.68 -16.84
CA ARG A 18 -41.78 -14.48 -18.08
C ARG A 18 -40.70 -15.56 -18.11
N GLY A 19 -39.79 -15.56 -17.13
CA GLY A 19 -38.76 -16.60 -16.97
C GLY A 19 -39.21 -17.82 -16.17
N LEU A 20 -40.37 -17.78 -15.51
CA LEU A 20 -40.82 -18.84 -14.60
C LEU A 20 -41.80 -19.84 -15.25
N THR A 21 -42.27 -19.59 -16.47
CA THR A 21 -43.21 -20.48 -17.18
C THR A 21 -42.53 -21.42 -18.20
N VAL A 22 -41.21 -21.31 -18.39
CA VAL A 22 -40.44 -22.16 -19.32
C VAL A 22 -39.75 -23.35 -18.61
N VAL A 23 -39.91 -23.49 -17.29
CA VAL A 23 -39.29 -24.57 -16.50
C VAL A 23 -40.23 -25.75 -16.22
N LEU A 24 -41.48 -25.72 -16.69
CA LEU A 24 -42.50 -26.73 -16.35
C LEU A 24 -43.04 -27.56 -17.54
N LEU A 25 -42.40 -27.51 -18.72
CA LEU A 25 -42.81 -28.30 -19.90
C LEU A 25 -41.61 -28.91 -20.65
N PHE A 26 -40.72 -29.61 -19.94
CA PHE A 26 -39.71 -30.50 -20.55
C PHE A 26 -39.39 -31.70 -19.65
N LEU A 27 -40.43 -32.37 -19.15
CA LEU A 27 -40.32 -33.69 -18.53
C LEU A 27 -41.39 -34.60 -19.11
N SER A 28 -41.14 -35.09 -20.31
CA SER A 28 -41.72 -36.36 -20.76
C SER A 28 -40.77 -37.01 -21.76
N SER A 29 -40.69 -38.34 -21.66
CA SER A 29 -40.07 -39.29 -22.58
C SER A 29 -38.53 -39.39 -22.65
N SER A 30 -37.96 -40.24 -21.79
CA SER A 30 -37.14 -41.39 -22.23
C SER A 30 -36.84 -42.32 -21.04
N LEU A 31 -37.63 -43.40 -20.91
CA LEU A 31 -37.33 -44.49 -19.99
C LEU A 31 -36.37 -45.47 -20.67
N TYR A 32 -35.17 -45.64 -20.11
CA TYR A 32 -34.27 -46.74 -20.44
C TYR A 32 -34.00 -47.55 -19.18
N ALA A 33 -34.02 -48.87 -19.34
CA ALA A 33 -33.42 -49.78 -18.37
C ALA A 33 -31.96 -49.36 -18.12
N LEU A 34 -31.53 -49.40 -16.86
CA LEU A 34 -30.18 -49.03 -16.46
C LEU A 34 -29.21 -50.04 -17.07
N ASP A 35 -28.67 -49.72 -18.25
CA ASP A 35 -27.68 -50.57 -18.90
C ASP A 35 -26.39 -50.48 -18.09
N ARG A 36 -25.96 -51.63 -17.53
CA ARG A 36 -24.81 -51.72 -16.62
C ARG A 36 -23.53 -51.17 -17.27
N GLU A 37 -23.49 -51.08 -18.60
CA GLU A 37 -22.33 -50.60 -19.36
C GLU A 37 -22.06 -49.09 -19.28
N GLN A 38 -22.97 -48.30 -18.69
CA GLN A 38 -22.92 -46.83 -18.78
C GLN A 38 -22.20 -46.11 -17.64
N LEU A 39 -21.89 -46.77 -16.51
CA LEU A 39 -21.14 -46.17 -15.41
C LEU A 39 -19.66 -46.56 -15.50
N ARG A 40 -18.78 -45.59 -15.76
CA ARG A 40 -17.33 -45.83 -15.87
C ARG A 40 -16.52 -44.87 -15.03
N ILE A 41 -15.49 -45.37 -14.35
CA ILE A 41 -14.47 -44.58 -13.65
C ILE A 41 -13.59 -43.89 -14.69
N HIS A 42 -13.79 -42.58 -14.84
CA HIS A 42 -13.04 -41.75 -15.77
C HIS A 42 -11.61 -41.48 -15.27
N SER A 43 -11.45 -41.05 -14.02
CA SER A 43 -10.14 -40.77 -13.43
C SER A 43 -10.18 -40.82 -11.90
N ILE A 44 -9.01 -41.02 -11.29
CA ILE A 44 -8.82 -41.04 -9.84
C ILE A 44 -7.79 -39.97 -9.50
N LEU A 45 -8.15 -39.00 -8.65
CA LEU A 45 -7.25 -37.97 -8.13
C LEU A 45 -7.03 -38.18 -6.62
N LEU A 46 -5.77 -38.12 -6.22
CA LEU A 46 -5.34 -38.24 -4.83
C LEU A 46 -5.46 -36.86 -4.16
N ASP A 47 -6.40 -36.66 -3.23
CA ASP A 47 -6.60 -35.35 -2.59
C ASP A 47 -5.73 -35.21 -1.33
N ASN A 48 -5.86 -36.16 -0.39
CA ASN A 48 -5.07 -36.15 0.83
C ASN A 48 -4.68 -37.55 1.27
N ILE A 49 -3.41 -37.89 1.05
CA ILE A 49 -2.80 -39.17 1.42
C ILE A 49 -2.85 -39.41 2.94
N SER A 50 -2.80 -38.34 3.75
CA SER A 50 -2.79 -38.51 5.21
C SER A 50 -4.13 -38.94 5.79
N ILE A 51 -5.23 -38.85 5.02
CA ILE A 51 -6.59 -39.16 5.46
C ILE A 51 -7.21 -40.31 4.63
N ASN A 52 -6.45 -40.89 3.68
CA ASN A 52 -6.91 -41.88 2.70
C ASN A 52 -8.14 -41.41 1.89
N THR A 53 -8.18 -40.12 1.53
CA THR A 53 -9.29 -39.55 0.76
C THR A 53 -8.91 -39.40 -0.71
N PHE A 54 -9.80 -39.87 -1.59
CA PHE A 54 -9.63 -39.90 -3.04
C PHE A 54 -10.83 -39.23 -3.72
N HIS A 55 -10.59 -38.51 -4.80
CA HIS A 55 -11.63 -38.00 -5.69
C HIS A 55 -11.75 -38.95 -6.89
N ILE A 56 -12.93 -39.50 -7.10
CA ILE A 56 -13.23 -40.38 -8.23
C ILE A 56 -14.15 -39.65 -9.18
N TYR A 57 -13.75 -39.56 -10.43
CA TYR A 57 -14.55 -39.03 -11.51
C TYR A 57 -15.25 -40.18 -12.20
N ILE A 58 -16.57 -40.13 -12.23
CA ILE A 58 -17.43 -41.16 -12.81
C ILE A 58 -18.17 -40.54 -13.98
N ASN A 59 -18.03 -41.15 -15.15
CA ASN A 59 -18.87 -40.85 -16.28
C ASN A 59 -20.22 -41.56 -16.05
N ALA A 60 -21.28 -40.77 -15.88
CA ALA A 60 -22.63 -41.22 -15.62
C ALA A 60 -23.59 -40.47 -16.56
N PRO A 61 -24.52 -41.16 -17.23
CA PRO A 61 -25.62 -40.52 -17.96
C PRO A 61 -26.34 -39.44 -17.14
N GLU A 62 -26.83 -38.39 -17.79
CA GLU A 62 -27.39 -37.20 -17.12
C GLU A 62 -28.55 -37.52 -16.17
N ASN A 63 -29.41 -38.47 -16.54
CA ASN A 63 -30.50 -38.96 -15.71
C ASN A 63 -29.98 -39.65 -14.43
N ILE A 64 -28.92 -40.47 -14.55
CA ILE A 64 -28.28 -41.11 -13.41
C ILE A 64 -27.61 -40.04 -12.55
N ALA A 65 -26.77 -39.17 -13.12
CA ALA A 65 -26.07 -38.11 -12.39
C ALA A 65 -27.03 -37.22 -11.57
N ARG A 66 -28.18 -36.85 -12.13
CA ARG A 66 -29.24 -36.11 -11.41
C ARG A 66 -29.82 -36.90 -10.23
N SER A 67 -30.04 -38.21 -10.40
CA SER A 67 -30.51 -39.08 -9.31
C SER A 67 -29.49 -39.18 -8.17
N LEU A 68 -28.19 -39.30 -8.50
CA LEU A 68 -27.08 -39.33 -7.53
C LEU A 68 -27.03 -38.05 -6.67
N LEU A 69 -27.24 -36.87 -7.29
CA LEU A 69 -27.24 -35.59 -6.59
C LEU A 69 -28.39 -35.43 -5.59
N LEU A 70 -29.60 -35.84 -5.97
CA LEU A 70 -30.81 -35.63 -5.16
C LEU A 70 -30.78 -36.40 -3.84
N ASP A 71 -30.29 -37.64 -3.85
CA ASP A 71 -30.23 -38.46 -2.64
C ASP A 71 -29.04 -38.12 -1.73
N ASN A 72 -27.94 -37.59 -2.27
CA ASN A 72 -26.78 -37.15 -1.48
C ASN A 72 -27.11 -35.95 -0.53
N ILE A 73 -28.20 -35.22 -0.79
CA ILE A 73 -28.69 -34.16 0.10
C ILE A 73 -29.23 -34.74 1.43
N LYS A 74 -29.63 -36.02 1.46
CA LYS A 74 -30.23 -36.67 2.64
C LYS A 74 -29.21 -37.49 3.46
N LYS A 75 -28.19 -36.81 4.02
CA LYS A 75 -27.34 -37.17 5.20
C LYS A 75 -26.81 -38.62 5.42
N LYS A 76 -27.01 -39.61 4.55
CA LYS A 76 -26.45 -40.97 4.69
C LYS A 76 -25.27 -41.17 3.74
N SER A 77 -24.26 -41.92 4.17
CA SER A 77 -23.04 -42.30 3.43
C SER A 77 -23.29 -43.32 2.30
N GLU A 78 -24.51 -43.31 1.77
CA GLU A 78 -25.08 -44.35 0.94
C GLU A 78 -25.83 -43.64 -0.19
N LEU A 79 -25.38 -43.84 -1.42
CA LEU A 79 -25.95 -43.18 -2.57
C LEU A 79 -27.05 -44.04 -3.18
N LYS A 80 -28.31 -43.61 -3.08
CA LYS A 80 -29.45 -44.36 -3.61
C LYS A 80 -29.63 -44.08 -5.10
N ILE A 81 -29.80 -45.13 -5.89
CA ILE A 81 -30.24 -45.04 -7.29
C ILE A 81 -31.68 -45.55 -7.34
N LYS A 82 -32.63 -44.67 -7.67
CA LYS A 82 -34.04 -45.05 -7.89
C LYS A 82 -34.23 -45.45 -9.34
N GLN A 83 -34.85 -46.60 -9.55
CA GLN A 83 -35.35 -47.02 -10.85
C GLN A 83 -36.79 -46.52 -10.97
N GLU A 84 -37.04 -45.61 -11.90
CA GLU A 84 -38.37 -45.05 -12.14
C GLU A 84 -39.05 -45.92 -13.20
N ASN A 85 -39.92 -46.84 -12.77
CA ASN A 85 -40.84 -47.57 -13.66
C ASN A 85 -42.27 -47.14 -13.29
N GLU A 86 -43.01 -46.56 -14.26
CA GLU A 86 -44.44 -46.33 -14.15
C GLU A 86 -45.18 -47.63 -14.47
N GLU A 87 -45.70 -48.32 -13.44
CA GLU A 87 -47.08 -48.84 -13.38
C GLU A 87 -47.31 -49.84 -12.23
N ASP A 88 -46.26 -50.34 -11.58
CA ASP A 88 -46.42 -51.16 -10.37
C ASP A 88 -45.83 -50.46 -9.15
N THR A 89 -46.69 -50.12 -8.18
CA THR A 89 -46.33 -49.61 -6.85
C THR A 89 -45.70 -50.68 -5.95
N GLU A 90 -44.87 -51.57 -6.50
CA GLU A 90 -43.91 -52.30 -5.68
C GLU A 90 -42.74 -51.36 -5.42
N THR A 91 -42.48 -51.05 -4.15
CA THR A 91 -41.36 -50.21 -3.73
C THR A 91 -40.05 -50.87 -4.13
N LEU A 92 -39.54 -50.55 -5.33
CA LEU A 92 -38.22 -50.97 -5.78
C LEU A 92 -37.18 -50.46 -4.78
N GLU A 93 -36.47 -51.42 -4.17
CA GLU A 93 -35.52 -51.13 -3.11
C GLU A 93 -34.25 -50.50 -3.71
N PRO A 94 -33.65 -49.50 -3.05
CA PRO A 94 -32.59 -48.70 -3.67
C PRO A 94 -31.27 -49.46 -3.78
N TYR A 95 -30.58 -49.27 -4.90
CA TYR A 95 -29.19 -49.70 -5.08
C TYR A 95 -28.21 -48.68 -4.51
N TYR A 96 -27.06 -49.16 -4.02
CA TYR A 96 -25.99 -48.33 -3.45
C TYR A 96 -24.68 -48.47 -4.19
N LEU A 97 -24.03 -47.35 -4.53
CA LEU A 97 -22.68 -47.38 -5.07
C LEU A 97 -21.65 -47.64 -3.95
N SER A 98 -20.72 -48.57 -4.18
CA SER A 98 -19.59 -48.79 -3.27
C SER A 98 -18.28 -48.95 -4.02
N PHE A 99 -17.18 -48.64 -3.32
CA PHE A 99 -15.84 -48.69 -3.86
C PHE A 99 -14.95 -49.57 -3.01
N MET A 100 -14.10 -50.33 -3.67
CA MET A 100 -13.14 -51.22 -3.04
C MET A 100 -11.83 -51.17 -3.82
N ALA A 101 -10.72 -50.98 -3.13
CA ALA A 101 -9.41 -51.14 -3.72
C ALA A 101 -8.90 -52.55 -3.43
N ILE A 102 -8.30 -53.19 -4.42
CA ILE A 102 -7.73 -54.53 -4.29
C ILE A 102 -6.24 -54.46 -4.59
N LYS A 103 -5.43 -55.02 -3.70
CA LYS A 103 -3.99 -55.19 -3.92
C LYS A 103 -3.55 -56.53 -3.36
N ASP A 104 -2.84 -57.31 -4.17
CA ASP A 104 -2.32 -58.63 -3.78
C ASP A 104 -3.43 -59.55 -3.20
N GLY A 105 -4.65 -59.45 -3.75
CA GLY A 105 -5.83 -60.16 -3.27
C GLY A 105 -6.45 -59.62 -1.97
N LYS A 106 -5.84 -58.62 -1.32
CA LYS A 106 -6.41 -57.96 -0.13
C LYS A 106 -7.36 -56.83 -0.54
N GLU A 107 -8.55 -56.86 0.04
CA GLU A 107 -9.60 -55.86 -0.17
C GLU A 107 -9.51 -54.71 0.84
N PHE A 108 -9.67 -53.49 0.36
CA PHE A 108 -9.71 -52.27 1.15
C PHE A 108 -11.00 -51.53 0.85
N LYS A 109 -11.93 -51.51 1.82
CA LYS A 109 -13.23 -50.89 1.64
C LYS A 109 -13.11 -49.38 1.71
N ALA A 110 -13.90 -48.69 0.89
CA ALA A 110 -14.05 -47.24 0.98
C ALA A 110 -15.50 -46.85 1.28
N ARG A 111 -15.65 -45.77 2.04
CA ARG A 111 -16.93 -45.07 2.23
C ARG A 111 -16.99 -43.85 1.35
N ILE A 112 -18.15 -43.56 0.79
CA ILE A 112 -18.39 -42.28 0.13
C ILE A 112 -18.58 -41.22 1.22
N ILE A 113 -17.87 -40.10 1.12
CA ILE A 113 -18.04 -38.98 2.04
C ILE A 113 -19.40 -38.32 1.75
N PRO A 114 -20.32 -38.22 2.73
CA PRO A 114 -21.62 -37.60 2.52
C PRO A 114 -21.49 -36.17 1.99
N GLY A 115 -22.30 -35.78 1.00
CA GLY A 115 -22.28 -34.44 0.40
C GLY A 115 -21.12 -34.20 -0.56
N SER A 116 -20.33 -35.23 -0.90
CA SER A 116 -19.16 -35.09 -1.78
C SER A 116 -19.44 -35.17 -3.28
N PHE A 117 -20.63 -35.63 -3.69
CA PHE A 117 -21.01 -35.63 -5.11
C PHE A 117 -21.12 -34.21 -5.65
N VAL A 118 -20.27 -33.90 -6.63
CA VAL A 118 -20.34 -32.67 -7.41
C VAL A 118 -20.40 -33.06 -8.88
N SER A 119 -21.50 -32.71 -9.55
CA SER A 119 -21.58 -32.81 -11.00
C SER A 119 -20.77 -31.65 -11.58
N GLU A 120 -19.73 -31.97 -12.35
CA GLU A 120 -18.95 -30.95 -13.05
C GLU A 120 -19.67 -30.51 -14.32
N ASP A 121 -20.23 -31.47 -15.06
CA ASP A 121 -21.04 -31.30 -16.28
C ASP A 121 -22.23 -32.29 -16.28
N SER A 122 -23.03 -32.36 -17.36
CA SER A 122 -24.19 -33.26 -17.45
C SER A 122 -23.84 -34.75 -17.39
N THR A 123 -22.58 -35.13 -17.63
CA THR A 123 -22.15 -36.54 -17.67
C THR A 123 -21.02 -36.90 -16.70
N LEU A 124 -20.30 -35.93 -16.13
CA LEU A 124 -19.17 -36.18 -15.25
C LEU A 124 -19.51 -35.82 -13.80
N SER A 125 -19.50 -36.83 -12.93
CA SER A 125 -19.73 -36.67 -11.49
C SER A 125 -18.47 -36.99 -10.70
N MET A 126 -18.04 -36.08 -9.83
CA MET A 126 -16.94 -36.31 -8.90
C MET A 126 -17.49 -36.80 -7.55
N VAL A 127 -16.88 -37.84 -7.00
CA VAL A 127 -17.23 -38.45 -5.70
C VAL A 127 -16.00 -38.51 -4.83
N GLN A 128 -16.08 -38.02 -3.58
CA GLN A 128 -15.01 -38.24 -2.63
C GLN A 128 -15.24 -39.55 -1.87
N ILE A 129 -14.25 -40.42 -1.90
CA ILE A 129 -14.24 -41.65 -1.11
C ILE A 129 -13.13 -41.60 -0.07
N GLN A 130 -13.33 -42.30 1.04
CA GLN A 130 -12.34 -42.47 2.08
C GLN A 130 -12.18 -43.96 2.39
N PHE A 131 -10.96 -44.48 2.31
CA PHE A 131 -10.68 -45.86 2.72
C PHE A 131 -10.67 -45.99 4.24
N PHE A 132 -11.25 -47.09 4.74
CA PHE A 132 -11.24 -47.40 6.18
C PHE A 132 -9.83 -47.75 6.67
N ASP A 133 -9.06 -48.41 5.82
CA ASP A 133 -7.70 -48.84 6.09
C ASP A 133 -6.69 -47.96 5.35
N GLU A 134 -5.49 -47.82 5.91
CA GLU A 134 -4.38 -47.17 5.22
C GLU A 134 -3.91 -47.98 4.03
N LEU A 135 -3.95 -47.35 2.85
CA LEU A 135 -3.42 -47.93 1.64
C LEU A 135 -1.90 -47.73 1.63
N LYS A 136 -1.16 -48.84 1.54
CA LYS A 136 0.31 -48.82 1.46
C LYS A 136 0.74 -48.47 0.03
N GLU A 137 2.03 -48.23 -0.17
CA GLU A 137 2.60 -48.15 -1.52
C GLU A 137 2.24 -49.38 -2.36
N GLY A 138 1.94 -49.18 -3.64
CA GLY A 138 1.78 -50.24 -4.62
C GLY A 138 0.74 -49.90 -5.68
N GLU A 139 0.55 -50.82 -6.62
CA GLU A 139 -0.54 -50.74 -7.59
C GLU A 139 -1.82 -51.36 -6.99
N TYR A 140 -2.95 -50.68 -7.18
CA TYR A 140 -4.26 -51.07 -6.67
C TYR A 140 -5.27 -51.09 -7.83
N GLU A 141 -6.16 -52.06 -7.81
CA GLU A 141 -7.36 -52.09 -8.64
C GLU A 141 -8.53 -51.47 -7.86
N LEU A 142 -8.99 -50.29 -8.26
CA LEU A 142 -10.22 -49.70 -7.74
C LEU A 142 -11.42 -50.29 -8.48
N LYS A 143 -12.26 -51.03 -7.77
CA LYS A 143 -13.49 -51.62 -8.27
C LYS A 143 -14.70 -50.86 -7.76
N MET A 144 -15.64 -50.62 -8.67
CA MET A 144 -16.93 -49.99 -8.38
C MET A 144 -18.02 -51.05 -8.41
N TYR A 145 -18.87 -51.08 -7.39
CA TYR A 145 -19.94 -52.07 -7.25
C TYR A 145 -21.30 -51.43 -7.00
N LEU A 146 -22.33 -52.15 -7.42
CA LEU A 146 -23.72 -51.88 -7.06
C LEU A 146 -24.12 -52.84 -5.92
N ASN A 147 -24.46 -52.29 -4.76
CA ASN A 147 -24.83 -53.05 -3.58
C ASN A 147 -26.33 -53.01 -3.35
N TYR A 148 -26.88 -54.16 -2.94
CA TYR A 148 -28.26 -54.30 -2.52
C TYR A 148 -28.26 -54.75 -1.05
N TYR A 149 -28.83 -53.95 -0.14
CA TYR A 149 -28.83 -54.22 1.32
C TYR A 149 -27.44 -54.48 1.92
N GLY A 150 -26.42 -53.76 1.46
CA GLY A 150 -25.04 -53.94 1.94
C GLY A 150 -24.38 -55.25 1.52
N LYS A 151 -25.04 -56.07 0.70
CA LYS A 151 -24.42 -57.20 0.01
C LYS A 151 -23.98 -56.76 -1.38
N VAL A 152 -22.71 -56.98 -1.68
CA VAL A 152 -22.15 -56.80 -3.03
C VAL A 152 -22.78 -57.86 -3.92
N GLN A 153 -23.53 -57.46 -4.95
CA GLN A 153 -24.14 -58.40 -5.89
C GLN A 153 -23.48 -58.25 -7.27
N GLY A 154 -22.94 -59.36 -7.79
CA GLY A 154 -22.45 -59.46 -9.16
C GLY A 154 -21.01 -58.99 -9.38
N GLU A 155 -20.65 -58.90 -10.67
CA GLU A 155 -19.36 -58.41 -11.13
C GLU A 155 -19.22 -56.90 -10.87
N SER A 156 -17.98 -56.42 -10.73
CA SER A 156 -17.71 -54.98 -10.61
C SER A 156 -18.23 -54.24 -11.85
N LEU A 157 -18.91 -53.11 -11.66
CA LEU A 157 -19.38 -52.23 -12.73
C LEU A 157 -18.22 -51.71 -13.57
N ASP A 158 -17.12 -51.35 -12.92
CA ASP A 158 -15.89 -50.93 -13.59
C ASP A 158 -14.67 -51.18 -12.68
N THR A 159 -13.49 -51.31 -13.29
CA THR A 159 -12.21 -51.49 -12.60
C THR A 159 -11.17 -50.54 -13.18
N LYS A 160 -10.51 -49.77 -12.32
CA LYS A 160 -9.43 -48.84 -12.71
C LYS A 160 -8.20 -49.05 -11.86
N THR A 161 -7.04 -49.21 -12.48
CA THR A 161 -5.78 -49.27 -11.75
C THR A 161 -5.32 -47.88 -11.34
N PHE A 162 -4.77 -47.78 -10.13
CA PHE A 162 -4.05 -46.60 -9.65
C PHE A 162 -2.85 -47.03 -8.83
N ARG A 163 -1.79 -46.21 -8.83
CA ARG A 163 -0.56 -46.50 -8.09
C ARG A 163 -0.40 -45.53 -6.94
N ILE A 164 -0.19 -46.06 -5.74
CA ILE A 164 0.31 -45.32 -4.59
C ILE A 164 1.83 -45.41 -4.63
N GLU A 165 2.48 -44.29 -4.87
CA GLU A 165 3.95 -44.23 -4.94
C GLU A 165 4.61 -44.51 -3.58
N THR A 166 5.88 -44.93 -3.62
CA THR A 166 6.70 -45.19 -2.43
C THR A 166 6.65 -44.01 -1.49
N ARG A 167 6.08 -44.26 -0.31
CA ARG A 167 6.16 -43.34 0.83
C ARG A 167 7.63 -43.34 1.25
N ARG A 168 8.48 -42.49 0.64
CA ARG A 168 9.85 -42.28 1.11
C ARG A 168 9.74 -42.02 2.61
N GLU A 169 10.35 -42.86 3.44
CA GLU A 169 10.09 -43.06 4.87
C GLU A 169 10.27 -41.84 5.78
N LYS A 170 10.67 -40.69 5.23
CA LYS A 170 10.34 -39.40 5.83
C LYS A 170 9.26 -38.80 4.97
N ALA A 171 8.00 -38.98 5.35
CA ALA A 171 6.90 -38.18 4.83
C ALA A 171 7.33 -36.71 4.92
N GLY A 172 7.79 -36.17 3.78
CA GLY A 172 8.19 -34.78 3.69
C GLY A 172 6.94 -34.02 4.04
N GLU A 173 7.00 -33.30 5.16
CA GLU A 173 5.99 -32.33 5.57
C GLU A 173 5.39 -31.63 4.35
N GLN A 174 4.06 -31.52 4.31
CA GLN A 174 3.33 -30.87 3.22
C GLN A 174 3.95 -29.50 2.94
N PRO A 175 4.10 -29.09 1.67
CA PRO A 175 4.59 -27.75 1.34
C PRO A 175 3.76 -26.72 2.08
N PHE A 176 4.39 -26.01 3.01
CA PHE A 176 3.72 -25.08 3.89
C PHE A 176 4.16 -23.68 3.53
N ILE A 177 3.26 -22.86 3.00
CA ILE A 177 3.52 -21.45 2.72
C ILE A 177 3.31 -20.67 4.01
N SER A 178 4.37 -20.08 4.55
CA SER A 178 4.30 -19.20 5.72
C SER A 178 4.08 -17.74 5.34
N GLU A 179 4.61 -17.31 4.19
CA GLU A 179 4.59 -15.91 3.76
C GLU A 179 4.57 -15.82 2.22
N VAL A 180 3.87 -14.81 1.70
CA VAL A 180 3.90 -14.41 0.29
C VAL A 180 4.15 -12.91 0.23
N ALA A 181 5.22 -12.50 -0.44
CA ALA A 181 5.64 -11.10 -0.51
C ALA A 181 6.08 -10.74 -1.94
N PRO A 182 5.53 -9.67 -2.56
CA PRO A 182 4.39 -8.89 -2.07
C PRO A 182 3.08 -9.70 -2.12
N ALA A 183 2.09 -9.29 -1.31
CA ALA A 183 0.74 -9.90 -1.34
C ALA A 183 -0.11 -9.44 -2.56
N ALA A 184 0.41 -8.51 -3.37
CA ALA A 184 -0.20 -8.08 -4.61
C ALA A 184 0.88 -7.63 -5.61
N GLY A 185 0.58 -7.69 -6.90
CA GLY A 185 1.52 -7.31 -7.97
C GLY A 185 0.85 -7.23 -9.34
N VAL A 186 1.60 -6.74 -10.33
CA VAL A 186 1.22 -6.72 -11.76
C VAL A 186 1.95 -7.84 -12.51
N ALA A 187 1.54 -8.16 -13.74
CA ALA A 187 2.31 -9.04 -14.61
C ALA A 187 3.79 -8.59 -14.71
N GLY A 188 4.70 -9.56 -14.60
CA GLY A 188 6.15 -9.34 -14.57
C GLY A 188 6.73 -9.10 -13.18
N ASP A 189 5.92 -8.71 -12.18
CA ASP A 189 6.42 -8.55 -10.81
C ASP A 189 6.91 -9.88 -10.25
N THR A 190 8.01 -9.85 -9.50
CA THR A 190 8.52 -11.02 -8.78
C THR A 190 7.77 -11.19 -7.46
N ILE A 191 7.23 -12.39 -7.25
CA ILE A 191 6.66 -12.84 -6.00
C ILE A 191 7.64 -13.78 -5.29
N ILE A 192 7.79 -13.59 -3.98
CA ILE A 192 8.59 -14.40 -3.08
C ILE A 192 7.64 -15.20 -2.20
N ILE A 193 7.73 -16.52 -2.26
CA ILE A 193 7.05 -17.43 -1.33
C ILE A 193 8.09 -17.95 -0.34
N ARG A 194 7.79 -17.80 0.95
CA ARG A 194 8.58 -18.42 2.02
C ARG A 194 7.76 -19.46 2.75
N GLY A 195 8.43 -20.51 3.19
CA GLY A 195 7.75 -21.62 3.84
C GLY A 195 8.65 -22.80 4.16
N ASN A 196 8.04 -23.90 4.56
CA ASN A 196 8.77 -25.13 4.86
C ASN A 196 8.52 -26.17 3.75
N ASN A 197 9.56 -26.95 3.44
CA ASN A 197 9.51 -28.08 2.50
C ASN A 197 9.22 -27.66 1.06
N LEU A 198 9.74 -26.50 0.68
CA LEU A 198 9.61 -25.95 -0.65
C LEU A 198 10.86 -26.24 -1.51
N ALA A 199 12.06 -26.15 -0.93
CA ALA A 199 13.34 -26.19 -1.66
C ALA A 199 14.14 -27.49 -1.48
N ARG A 200 13.54 -28.55 -0.88
CA ARG A 200 14.20 -29.87 -0.77
C ARG A 200 14.23 -30.66 -2.08
N VAL A 201 13.66 -30.09 -3.14
CA VAL A 201 13.50 -30.74 -4.45
C VAL A 201 13.99 -29.77 -5.54
N SER A 202 14.40 -30.29 -6.70
CA SER A 202 14.82 -29.45 -7.83
C SER A 202 13.74 -28.43 -8.20
N ALA A 203 14.14 -27.24 -8.63
CA ALA A 203 13.22 -26.21 -9.12
C ALA A 203 12.26 -26.75 -10.21
N ASP A 204 12.70 -27.73 -11.01
CA ASP A 204 11.89 -28.39 -12.05
C ASP A 204 10.68 -29.18 -11.52
N SER A 205 10.71 -29.54 -10.24
CA SER A 205 9.63 -30.28 -9.57
C SER A 205 8.65 -29.36 -8.86
N ILE A 206 8.85 -28.05 -8.97
CA ILE A 206 8.02 -27.03 -8.33
C ILE A 206 7.20 -26.34 -9.41
N GLU A 207 5.91 -26.27 -9.16
CA GLU A 207 4.94 -25.63 -10.04
C GLU A 207 4.07 -24.67 -9.22
N VAL A 208 3.97 -23.41 -9.66
CA VAL A 208 3.13 -22.37 -9.06
C VAL A 208 1.86 -22.26 -9.89
N GLN A 209 0.75 -22.74 -9.36
CA GLN A 209 -0.55 -22.69 -10.03
C GLN A 209 -1.32 -21.44 -9.60
N PHE A 210 -1.72 -20.63 -10.59
CA PHE A 210 -2.62 -19.50 -10.41
C PHE A 210 -4.05 -19.96 -10.64
N ILE A 211 -4.92 -19.70 -9.68
CA ILE A 211 -6.27 -20.25 -9.61
C ILE A 211 -7.26 -19.08 -9.55
N ARG A 212 -8.29 -19.14 -10.39
CA ARG A 212 -9.39 -18.17 -10.33
C ARG A 212 -10.15 -18.34 -9.02
N LYS A 213 -10.38 -17.26 -8.27
CA LYS A 213 -11.17 -17.31 -7.04
C LYS A 213 -12.63 -17.68 -7.36
N GLY A 214 -12.97 -18.96 -7.21
CA GLY A 214 -14.30 -19.52 -7.39
C GLY A 214 -15.06 -19.72 -6.07
N LYS A 215 -16.37 -19.95 -6.15
CA LYS A 215 -17.19 -20.37 -4.99
C LYS A 215 -17.08 -21.87 -4.70
N LYS A 216 -16.50 -22.66 -5.61
CA LYS A 216 -16.44 -24.13 -5.50
C LYS A 216 -15.33 -24.53 -4.53
N LYS A 217 -15.59 -25.55 -3.71
CA LYS A 217 -14.61 -26.12 -2.77
C LYS A 217 -13.59 -27.03 -3.47
N ILE A 218 -13.96 -27.60 -4.61
CA ILE A 218 -13.08 -28.46 -5.42
C ILE A 218 -12.56 -27.62 -6.58
N LEU A 219 -11.25 -27.75 -6.82
CA LEU A 219 -10.59 -27.14 -7.98
C LEU A 219 -10.70 -28.07 -9.17
N ASN A 220 -11.28 -27.57 -10.25
CA ASN A 220 -11.27 -28.23 -11.54
C ASN A 220 -10.01 -27.80 -12.31
N LYS A 221 -9.57 -28.62 -13.28
CA LYS A 221 -8.44 -28.25 -14.14
C LYS A 221 -8.64 -26.92 -14.87
N ASN A 222 -9.90 -26.60 -15.19
CA ASN A 222 -10.29 -25.34 -15.84
C ASN A 222 -10.27 -24.12 -14.89
N ASP A 223 -10.12 -24.32 -13.57
CA ASP A 223 -9.95 -23.23 -12.61
C ASP A 223 -8.50 -22.75 -12.51
N ILE A 224 -7.55 -23.55 -13.01
CA ILE A 224 -6.15 -23.17 -13.16
C ILE A 224 -6.07 -22.22 -14.35
N LEU A 225 -5.75 -20.97 -14.05
CA LEU A 225 -5.51 -19.92 -15.02
C LEU A 225 -4.19 -20.25 -15.72
N SER A 226 -3.09 -20.13 -14.99
CA SER A 226 -1.75 -20.38 -15.51
C SER A 226 -0.90 -21.13 -14.50
N SER A 227 0.25 -21.60 -14.98
CA SER A 227 1.21 -22.33 -14.20
C SER A 227 2.62 -21.87 -14.52
N GLU A 228 3.39 -21.52 -13.50
CA GLU A 228 4.75 -21.01 -13.64
C GLU A 228 5.75 -21.82 -12.84
N ARG A 229 6.97 -21.95 -13.38
CA ARG A 229 8.10 -22.54 -12.64
C ARG A 229 8.89 -21.44 -11.93
N PRO A 230 9.38 -21.69 -10.72
CA PRO A 230 10.24 -20.72 -10.07
C PRO A 230 11.61 -20.65 -10.76
N PHE A 231 12.11 -19.42 -10.94
CA PHE A 231 13.46 -19.20 -11.47
C PHE A 231 14.53 -19.23 -10.37
N TYR A 232 14.12 -19.21 -9.10
CA TYR A 232 15.04 -19.27 -7.96
C TYR A 232 14.44 -20.04 -6.80
N THR A 233 15.26 -20.89 -6.18
CA THR A 233 14.95 -21.60 -4.94
C THR A 233 16.17 -21.51 -4.03
N SER A 234 15.95 -21.27 -2.73
CA SER A 234 17.03 -21.30 -1.75
C SER A 234 16.54 -21.78 -0.40
N ARG A 235 17.45 -22.36 0.38
CA ARG A 235 17.18 -22.78 1.74
C ARG A 235 17.71 -21.74 2.71
N GLY A 236 16.83 -21.06 3.43
CA GLY A 236 17.19 -20.07 4.44
C GLY A 236 17.82 -20.69 5.68
N SER A 237 18.56 -19.88 6.44
CA SER A 237 19.34 -20.29 7.62
C SER A 237 18.52 -20.85 8.79
N LYS A 238 17.19 -20.68 8.77
CA LYS A 238 16.26 -21.21 9.78
C LYS A 238 15.38 -22.36 9.27
N GLY A 239 15.76 -22.98 8.16
CA GLY A 239 14.94 -24.02 7.51
C GLY A 239 13.71 -23.48 6.78
N ILE A 240 13.60 -22.15 6.66
CA ILE A 240 12.61 -21.49 5.82
C ILE A 240 13.15 -21.48 4.39
N ASP A 241 12.50 -22.23 3.52
CA ASP A 241 12.78 -22.24 2.10
C ASP A 241 12.17 -20.98 1.44
N GLU A 242 12.87 -20.45 0.45
CA GLU A 242 12.45 -19.29 -0.32
C GLU A 242 12.39 -19.65 -1.81
N ILE A 243 11.28 -19.28 -2.45
CA ILE A 243 11.02 -19.47 -3.87
C ILE A 243 10.70 -18.13 -4.50
N ARG A 244 11.23 -17.87 -5.70
CA ARG A 244 10.88 -16.68 -6.49
C ARG A 244 10.40 -17.06 -7.89
N PHE A 245 9.32 -16.40 -8.31
CA PHE A 245 8.72 -16.52 -9.65
C PHE A 245 8.13 -15.18 -10.06
N SER A 246 7.86 -15.00 -11.36
CA SER A 246 7.22 -13.80 -11.88
C SER A 246 5.74 -14.04 -12.14
N ILE A 247 4.90 -13.02 -11.97
CA ILE A 247 3.49 -13.09 -12.36
C ILE A 247 3.40 -13.18 -13.89
N PRO A 248 2.72 -14.20 -14.46
CA PRO A 248 2.64 -14.38 -15.91
C PRO A 248 1.85 -13.27 -16.60
N GLU A 249 2.30 -12.86 -17.79
CA GLU A 249 1.59 -11.86 -18.62
C GLU A 249 0.25 -12.39 -19.15
N LEU A 250 0.18 -13.70 -19.46
CA LEU A 250 -1.03 -14.38 -19.93
C LEU A 250 -2.20 -14.29 -18.94
N LEU A 251 -1.91 -14.04 -17.66
CA LEU A 251 -2.92 -13.87 -16.62
C LEU A 251 -3.84 -12.67 -16.90
N GLU A 252 -3.36 -11.63 -17.58
CA GLU A 252 -4.19 -10.47 -17.99
C GLU A 252 -5.29 -10.88 -18.96
N GLU A 253 -4.95 -11.74 -19.93
CA GLU A 253 -5.86 -12.23 -20.96
C GLU A 253 -6.90 -13.18 -20.34
N GLU A 254 -6.45 -14.12 -19.52
CA GLU A 254 -7.33 -15.14 -18.90
C GLU A 254 -8.27 -14.58 -17.84
N LEU A 255 -7.89 -13.50 -17.16
CA LEU A 255 -8.79 -12.78 -16.26
C LEU A 255 -9.78 -11.87 -17.02
N GLY A 256 -9.67 -11.80 -18.35
CA GLY A 256 -10.51 -10.95 -19.19
C GLY A 256 -10.24 -9.45 -18.98
N LEU A 257 -9.09 -9.09 -18.42
CA LEU A 257 -8.79 -7.71 -18.01
C LEU A 257 -8.57 -6.78 -19.20
N MET A 258 -8.21 -7.31 -20.37
CA MET A 258 -8.14 -6.52 -21.61
C MET A 258 -9.50 -5.92 -22.02
N SER A 259 -10.62 -6.54 -21.63
CA SER A 259 -11.96 -6.11 -22.04
C SER A 259 -12.61 -5.10 -21.08
N ILE A 260 -12.07 -4.95 -19.87
CA ILE A 260 -12.64 -4.06 -18.87
C ILE A 260 -12.15 -2.64 -19.16
N PRO A 261 -13.05 -1.66 -19.40
CA PRO A 261 -12.64 -0.29 -19.61
C PRO A 261 -11.79 0.17 -18.43
N GLU A 262 -10.54 0.55 -18.71
CA GLU A 262 -9.50 0.82 -17.71
C GLU A 262 -9.90 1.89 -16.67
N HIS A 263 -10.96 2.66 -16.95
CA HIS A 263 -11.41 3.80 -16.15
C HIS A 263 -12.29 3.44 -14.93
N GLY A 264 -12.62 2.17 -14.69
CA GLY A 264 -13.46 1.77 -13.57
C GLY A 264 -12.71 1.60 -12.24
N PHE A 265 -13.22 2.18 -11.14
CA PHE A 265 -12.66 2.01 -9.78
C PHE A 265 -12.45 0.54 -9.34
N ARG A 266 -13.14 -0.42 -9.95
CA ARG A 266 -12.92 -1.86 -9.69
C ARG A 266 -11.57 -2.36 -10.18
N SER A 267 -11.02 -1.83 -11.27
CA SER A 267 -9.69 -2.21 -11.79
C SER A 267 -8.55 -1.78 -10.84
N PHE A 268 -8.82 -0.80 -9.98
CA PHE A 268 -7.89 -0.30 -8.97
C PHE A 268 -7.77 -1.21 -7.75
N LEU A 269 -8.87 -1.81 -7.27
CA LEU A 269 -8.88 -2.67 -6.09
C LEU A 269 -8.15 -4.02 -6.29
N GLY A 270 -7.79 -4.31 -7.54
CA GLY A 270 -7.18 -5.57 -7.93
C GLY A 270 -8.17 -6.74 -7.96
N HIS A 271 -7.75 -7.81 -8.61
CA HIS A 271 -8.51 -9.05 -8.70
C HIS A 271 -7.87 -10.07 -7.76
N PRO A 272 -8.61 -10.64 -6.81
CA PRO A 272 -8.07 -11.66 -5.93
C PRO A 272 -7.83 -12.94 -6.72
N ILE A 273 -6.62 -13.49 -6.62
CA ILE A 273 -6.19 -14.73 -7.26
C ILE A 273 -5.67 -15.66 -6.18
N GLN A 274 -5.92 -16.94 -6.35
CA GLN A 274 -5.45 -17.97 -5.45
C GLN A 274 -4.16 -18.57 -6.02
N LEU A 275 -3.12 -18.67 -5.18
CA LEU A 275 -1.89 -19.38 -5.48
C LEU A 275 -1.90 -20.73 -4.79
N ARG A 276 -1.50 -21.76 -5.52
CA ARG A 276 -1.19 -23.08 -4.97
C ARG A 276 0.18 -23.50 -5.47
N LEU A 277 1.05 -23.91 -4.56
CA LEU A 277 2.34 -24.47 -4.91
C LEU A 277 2.22 -25.99 -4.98
N MET A 278 2.70 -26.60 -6.05
CA MET A 278 2.90 -28.04 -6.15
C MET A 278 4.40 -28.33 -6.02
N VAL A 279 4.79 -29.17 -5.06
CA VAL A 279 6.21 -29.57 -4.87
C VAL A 279 6.31 -31.08 -4.97
N ALA A 280 6.87 -31.57 -6.06
CA ALA A 280 6.86 -32.99 -6.43
C ALA A 280 5.44 -33.58 -6.34
N ASN A 281 4.50 -32.96 -7.07
CA ASN A 281 3.07 -33.32 -7.13
C ASN A 281 2.30 -33.20 -5.79
N ARG A 282 2.88 -32.59 -4.76
CA ARG A 282 2.18 -32.36 -3.47
C ARG A 282 1.68 -30.92 -3.38
N PRO A 283 0.38 -30.70 -3.17
CA PRO A 283 -0.18 -29.35 -3.09
C PRO A 283 0.10 -28.70 -1.73
N SER A 284 0.42 -27.41 -1.76
CA SER A 284 0.41 -26.54 -0.59
C SER A 284 -1.01 -26.09 -0.22
N LYS A 285 -1.12 -25.43 0.94
CA LYS A 285 -2.29 -24.60 1.23
C LYS A 285 -2.41 -23.49 0.17
N ILE A 286 -3.65 -23.17 -0.20
CA ILE A 286 -3.95 -22.06 -1.10
C ILE A 286 -3.71 -20.74 -0.35
N VAL A 287 -3.00 -19.81 -0.99
CA VAL A 287 -2.81 -18.45 -0.49
C VAL A 287 -3.43 -17.46 -1.47
N GLU A 288 -4.04 -16.40 -0.97
CA GLU A 288 -4.61 -15.36 -1.83
C GLU A 288 -3.58 -14.25 -2.07
N ILE A 289 -3.42 -13.86 -3.33
CA ILE A 289 -2.72 -12.63 -3.75
C ILE A 289 -3.70 -11.75 -4.52
N ARG A 290 -3.36 -10.48 -4.72
CA ARG A 290 -4.11 -9.60 -5.62
C ARG A 290 -3.34 -9.24 -6.86
N TYR A 291 -3.97 -9.47 -8.00
CA TYR A 291 -3.48 -9.00 -9.28
C TYR A 291 -3.92 -7.55 -9.53
N LEU A 292 -2.97 -6.68 -9.80
CA LEU A 292 -3.19 -5.25 -9.96
C LEU A 292 -3.11 -4.87 -11.44
N SER A 293 -3.78 -3.78 -11.80
CA SER A 293 -3.65 -3.18 -13.13
C SER A 293 -2.33 -2.42 -13.27
N LYS A 294 -1.68 -2.40 -14.44
CA LYS A 294 -0.40 -1.66 -14.67
C LYS A 294 -0.42 -0.20 -14.22
N ARG A 295 -1.59 0.44 -14.17
CA ARG A 295 -1.80 1.85 -13.78
C ARG A 295 -2.13 2.06 -12.30
N TRP A 296 -2.17 1.01 -11.47
CA TRP A 296 -2.61 1.10 -10.08
C TRP A 296 -1.83 2.15 -9.27
N LYS A 297 -0.51 2.27 -9.50
CA LYS A 297 0.36 3.25 -8.83
C LYS A 297 -0.08 4.68 -9.12
N LEU A 298 -0.43 4.99 -10.37
CA LEU A 298 -0.89 6.32 -10.80
C LEU A 298 -2.25 6.67 -10.17
N ILE A 299 -3.17 5.70 -10.10
CA ILE A 299 -4.49 5.89 -9.49
C ILE A 299 -4.35 6.12 -7.97
N ALA A 300 -3.60 5.27 -7.27
CA ALA A 300 -3.34 5.48 -5.85
C ALA A 300 -2.65 6.84 -5.59
N GLY A 301 -1.73 7.22 -6.48
CA GLY A 301 -1.02 8.49 -6.40
C GLY A 301 -1.94 9.68 -6.56
N SER A 302 -2.85 9.65 -7.55
CA SER A 302 -3.81 10.71 -7.78
C SER A 302 -4.83 10.84 -6.65
N VAL A 303 -5.28 9.72 -6.07
CA VAL A 303 -6.15 9.72 -4.88
C VAL A 303 -5.43 10.33 -3.68
N SER A 304 -4.17 9.95 -3.43
CA SER A 304 -3.38 10.52 -2.34
C SER A 304 -3.16 12.03 -2.51
N ILE A 305 -2.75 12.49 -3.70
CA ILE A 305 -2.58 13.92 -4.00
C ILE A 305 -3.89 14.68 -3.80
N SER A 306 -5.02 14.13 -4.27
CA SER A 306 -6.34 14.73 -4.09
C SER A 306 -6.71 14.86 -2.60
N ALA A 307 -6.38 13.84 -1.79
CA ALA A 307 -6.60 13.87 -0.34
C ALA A 307 -5.74 14.95 0.35
N VAL A 308 -4.47 15.10 -0.06
CA VAL A 308 -3.59 16.17 0.45
C VAL A 308 -4.11 17.55 0.07
N ILE A 309 -4.54 17.75 -1.17
CA ILE A 309 -5.12 19.02 -1.62
C ILE A 309 -6.39 19.33 -0.81
N LEU A 310 -7.28 18.35 -0.63
CA LEU A 310 -8.49 18.52 0.18
C LEU A 310 -8.16 18.89 1.63
N PHE A 311 -7.14 18.25 2.21
CA PHE A 311 -6.65 18.57 3.55
C PHE A 311 -6.13 20.01 3.64
N LEU A 312 -5.36 20.48 2.66
CA LEU A 312 -4.90 21.87 2.60
C LEU A 312 -6.05 22.86 2.42
N LEU A 313 -7.04 22.54 1.57
CA LEU A 313 -8.25 23.35 1.40
C LEU A 313 -9.07 23.41 2.69
N MET A 314 -9.16 22.30 3.43
CA MET A 314 -9.81 22.24 4.73
C MET A 314 -9.09 23.14 5.75
N ILE A 315 -7.75 23.11 5.81
CA ILE A 315 -6.98 24.02 6.67
C ILE A 315 -7.22 25.48 6.27
N SER A 316 -7.15 25.79 4.97
CA SER A 316 -7.42 27.14 4.45
C SER A 316 -8.82 27.63 4.82
N TYR A 317 -9.82 26.75 4.73
CA TYR A 317 -11.19 27.02 5.13
C TYR A 317 -11.31 27.28 6.64
N ILE A 318 -10.71 26.43 7.48
CA ILE A 318 -10.70 26.59 8.95
C ILE A 318 -10.02 27.90 9.36
N MET A 319 -8.92 28.25 8.71
CA MET A 319 -8.21 29.51 8.97
C MET A 319 -8.94 30.74 8.43
N LYS A 320 -10.01 30.58 7.63
CA LYS A 320 -10.72 31.67 6.93
C LYS A 320 -9.79 32.56 6.10
N LYS A 321 -8.69 32.00 5.59
CA LYS A 321 -7.66 32.73 4.85
C LYS A 321 -7.33 31.99 3.55
N PHE A 322 -7.72 32.58 2.43
CA PHE A 322 -7.40 32.06 1.10
C PHE A 322 -5.88 32.08 0.80
N ASN A 323 -5.11 32.93 1.49
CA ASN A 323 -3.66 33.06 1.33
C ASN A 323 -2.86 32.43 2.48
N PHE A 324 -3.36 31.33 3.08
CA PHE A 324 -2.72 30.70 4.24
C PHE A 324 -1.24 30.31 4.00
N LEU A 325 -0.89 29.91 2.77
CA LEU A 325 0.49 29.59 2.40
C LEU A 325 1.44 30.77 2.60
N LYS A 326 1.00 31.98 2.24
CA LYS A 326 1.78 33.20 2.47
C LYS A 326 2.04 33.36 3.96
N GLU A 327 1.02 33.15 4.80
CA GLU A 327 1.13 33.34 6.24
C GLU A 327 1.97 32.28 6.96
N ILE A 328 1.88 31.01 6.53
CA ILE A 328 2.73 29.92 7.06
C ILE A 328 4.20 30.18 6.73
N LEU A 329 4.50 30.64 5.51
CA LEU A 329 5.87 30.84 5.06
C LEU A 329 6.45 32.19 5.47
N LEU A 330 5.62 33.20 5.66
CA LEU A 330 6.03 34.56 6.03
C LEU A 330 6.49 34.60 7.49
N GLU A 331 7.57 35.32 7.70
CA GLU A 331 8.04 35.73 9.01
C GLU A 331 7.53 37.14 9.29
N SER A 332 6.52 37.26 10.15
CA SER A 332 5.83 38.53 10.42
C SER A 332 6.78 39.63 10.92
N GLU A 333 7.82 39.24 11.65
CA GLU A 333 8.81 40.17 12.23
C GLU A 333 9.66 40.88 11.17
N THR A 334 9.98 40.18 10.08
CA THR A 334 10.85 40.73 9.01
C THR A 334 10.14 40.96 7.70
N ASN A 335 8.87 40.57 7.61
CA ASN A 335 8.11 40.58 6.36
C ASN A 335 8.83 39.83 5.22
N THR A 336 9.56 38.74 5.53
CA THR A 336 10.27 37.91 4.55
C THR A 336 9.86 36.44 4.62
N TYR A 337 10.05 35.67 3.54
CA TYR A 337 9.80 34.23 3.57
C TYR A 337 10.92 33.49 4.29
N SER A 338 10.56 32.63 5.23
CA SER A 338 11.51 31.84 6.00
C SER A 338 11.81 30.50 5.32
N LEU A 339 13.08 30.27 5.01
CA LEU A 339 13.55 29.01 4.41
C LEU A 339 13.26 27.80 5.31
N THR A 340 13.45 27.92 6.63
CA THR A 340 13.21 26.80 7.55
C THR A 340 11.73 26.45 7.65
N LYS A 341 10.83 27.45 7.64
CA LYS A 341 9.38 27.20 7.55
C LYS A 341 8.99 26.55 6.23
N PHE A 342 9.58 26.98 5.12
CA PHE A 342 9.37 26.38 3.81
C PHE A 342 9.79 24.90 3.76
N GLN A 343 10.97 24.57 4.29
CA GLN A 343 11.43 23.19 4.36
C GLN A 343 10.54 22.31 5.23
N ALA A 344 10.19 22.79 6.44
CA ALA A 344 9.30 22.07 7.35
C ALA A 344 7.93 21.83 6.69
N PHE A 345 7.38 22.85 6.00
CA PHE A 345 6.13 22.73 5.27
C PHE A 345 6.20 21.69 4.13
N LEU A 346 7.24 21.76 3.28
CA LEU A 346 7.42 20.80 2.20
C LEU A 346 7.56 19.35 2.70
N TRP A 347 8.40 19.12 3.71
CA TRP A 347 8.56 17.79 4.28
C TRP A 347 7.30 17.28 4.97
N THR A 348 6.53 18.16 5.60
CA THR A 348 5.21 17.81 6.15
C THR A 348 4.27 17.34 5.04
N LEU A 349 4.23 18.06 3.91
CA LEU A 349 3.40 17.69 2.76
C LEU A 349 3.81 16.34 2.18
N VAL A 350 5.11 16.12 1.99
CA VAL A 350 5.67 14.87 1.45
C VAL A 350 5.40 13.71 2.39
N LEU A 351 5.55 13.90 3.71
CA LEU A 351 5.26 12.88 4.70
C LEU A 351 3.78 12.51 4.73
N ILE A 352 2.88 13.50 4.82
CA ILE A 352 1.44 13.24 4.84
C ILE A 352 1.01 12.55 3.53
N GLY A 353 1.48 13.05 2.38
CA GLY A 353 1.14 12.47 1.08
C GLY A 353 1.68 11.06 0.88
N SER A 354 2.93 10.78 1.27
CA SER A 354 3.51 9.44 1.16
C SER A 354 2.86 8.46 2.13
N TYR A 355 2.56 8.89 3.35
CA TYR A 355 1.85 8.07 4.33
C TYR A 355 0.43 7.76 3.87
N LEU A 356 -0.34 8.76 3.40
CA LEU A 356 -1.67 8.55 2.83
C LEU A 356 -1.61 7.61 1.63
N TYR A 357 -0.61 7.76 0.77
CA TYR A 357 -0.41 6.89 -0.38
C TYR A 357 -0.26 5.42 0.04
N VAL A 358 0.63 5.12 0.99
CA VAL A 358 0.82 3.75 1.49
C VAL A 358 -0.43 3.25 2.23
N ALA A 359 -1.05 4.08 3.08
CA ALA A 359 -2.25 3.72 3.81
C ALA A 359 -3.42 3.40 2.87
N ILE A 360 -3.61 4.18 1.81
CA ILE A 360 -4.60 3.93 0.75
C ILE A 360 -4.30 2.59 0.07
N CYS A 361 -3.04 2.32 -0.26
CA CYS A 361 -2.67 1.07 -0.90
C CYS A 361 -2.92 -0.14 0.02
N TRP A 362 -2.55 -0.06 1.30
CA TRP A 362 -2.80 -1.15 2.25
C TRP A 362 -4.29 -1.37 2.51
N ALA A 363 -5.03 -0.30 2.80
CA ALA A 363 -6.45 -0.38 3.11
C ALA A 363 -7.30 -0.77 1.91
N MET A 364 -7.09 -0.15 0.75
CA MET A 364 -7.95 -0.35 -0.43
C MET A 364 -7.49 -1.53 -1.29
N ILE A 365 -6.18 -1.68 -1.50
CA ILE A 365 -5.66 -2.74 -2.37
C ILE A 365 -5.60 -4.04 -1.57
N LEU A 366 -4.84 -4.09 -0.48
CA LEU A 366 -4.69 -5.34 0.27
C LEU A 366 -5.95 -5.71 1.07
N GLY A 367 -6.80 -4.75 1.39
CA GLY A 367 -7.93 -4.95 2.32
C GLY A 367 -7.45 -5.18 3.75
N ASN A 368 -6.18 -4.87 4.02
CA ASN A 368 -5.57 -4.98 5.33
C ASN A 368 -5.62 -3.59 5.95
N GLY A 369 -6.58 -3.34 6.83
CA GLY A 369 -6.75 -2.05 7.52
C GLY A 369 -5.63 -1.74 8.53
N VAL A 370 -4.47 -2.37 8.38
CA VAL A 370 -3.29 -2.12 9.21
C VAL A 370 -2.69 -0.80 8.80
N ILE A 371 -2.40 0.01 9.80
CA ILE A 371 -1.73 1.29 9.64
C ILE A 371 -0.24 1.01 9.40
N PRO A 372 0.38 1.51 8.31
CA PRO A 372 1.79 1.30 8.07
C PRO A 372 2.63 2.04 9.11
N ASP A 373 3.71 1.40 9.57
CA ASP A 373 4.68 2.05 10.46
C ASP A 373 5.43 3.17 9.74
N PHE A 374 5.77 4.21 10.49
CA PHE A 374 6.61 5.28 9.99
C PHE A 374 8.06 4.82 9.86
N ASN A 375 8.67 5.19 8.75
CA ASN A 375 10.08 4.99 8.56
C ASN A 375 10.87 5.90 9.52
N ALA A 376 11.74 5.30 10.34
CA ALA A 376 12.63 6.03 11.26
C ALA A 376 13.48 7.07 10.53
N SER A 377 13.86 6.77 9.29
CA SER A 377 14.61 7.65 8.42
C SER A 377 13.80 8.95 8.13
N LEU A 378 12.53 8.81 7.78
CA LEU A 378 11.64 9.94 7.49
C LEU A 378 11.39 10.79 8.75
N ILE A 379 11.20 10.15 9.91
CA ILE A 379 11.06 10.84 11.21
C ILE A 379 12.32 11.64 11.53
N ALA A 380 13.51 11.07 11.34
CA ALA A 380 14.76 11.77 11.57
C ALA A 380 14.88 13.03 10.69
N LEU A 381 14.46 12.95 9.42
CA LEU A 381 14.49 14.07 8.49
C LEU A 381 13.50 15.18 8.90
N MET A 382 12.30 14.81 9.35
CA MET A 382 11.37 15.77 9.97
C MET A 382 11.99 16.42 11.22
N GLY A 383 12.66 15.63 12.05
CA GLY A 383 13.37 16.10 13.24
C GLY A 383 14.43 17.15 12.89
N VAL A 384 15.18 16.95 11.81
CA VAL A 384 16.16 17.92 11.30
C VAL A 384 15.48 19.21 10.83
N SER A 385 14.36 19.12 10.12
CA SER A 385 13.63 20.30 9.61
C SER A 385 12.98 21.12 10.75
N TYR A 386 12.30 20.46 11.68
CA TYR A 386 11.69 21.12 12.84
C TYR A 386 12.74 21.57 13.86
N GLY A 387 13.79 20.79 14.08
CA GLY A 387 14.92 21.18 14.91
C GLY A 387 15.58 22.46 14.39
N GLY A 388 15.75 22.58 13.07
CA GLY A 388 16.19 23.80 12.41
C GLY A 388 15.26 25.00 12.66
N MET A 389 13.95 24.81 12.51
CA MET A 389 12.94 25.85 12.75
C MET A 389 12.90 26.32 14.22
N ILE A 390 12.93 25.39 15.18
CA ILE A 390 12.95 25.72 16.61
C ILE A 390 14.25 26.44 16.97
N SER A 391 15.39 25.90 16.51
CA SER A 391 16.71 26.50 16.76
C SER A 391 16.82 27.90 16.15
N SER A 392 16.29 28.10 14.93
CA SER A 392 16.32 29.43 14.31
C SER A 392 15.52 30.45 15.11
N LYS A 393 14.35 30.06 15.64
CA LYS A 393 13.53 30.94 16.49
C LYS A 393 14.22 31.28 17.82
N ILE A 394 14.91 30.31 18.43
CA ILE A 394 15.69 30.55 19.65
C ILE A 394 16.83 31.53 19.38
N ILE A 395 17.53 31.39 18.24
CA ILE A 395 18.61 32.31 17.84
C ILE A 395 18.04 33.69 17.54
N GLU A 396 16.92 33.79 16.82
CA GLU A 396 16.29 35.06 16.44
C GLU A 396 15.78 35.84 17.66
N ASN A 397 15.21 35.15 18.66
CA ASN A 397 14.87 35.76 19.95
C ASN A 397 16.10 36.34 20.70
N LYS A 398 17.29 35.77 20.45
CA LYS A 398 18.56 36.22 21.03
C LYS A 398 19.32 37.19 20.12
N LYS A 399 18.98 37.30 18.84
CA LYS A 399 19.63 38.12 17.81
C LYS A 399 18.57 38.57 16.80
N PRO A 400 17.73 39.57 17.15
CA PRO A 400 16.68 40.06 16.27
C PRO A 400 17.26 40.54 14.93
N LYS A 401 16.57 40.40 13.81
CA LYS A 401 17.12 40.85 12.52
C LYS A 401 17.02 42.38 12.40
N ASN A 402 18.06 43.01 11.87
CA ASN A 402 18.20 44.46 11.67
C ASN A 402 17.41 45.06 10.51
N GLU A 403 16.43 44.32 10.00
CA GLU A 403 15.82 44.63 8.73
C GLU A 403 14.34 44.92 8.94
N ILE A 404 14.02 46.16 9.31
CA ILE A 404 12.67 46.71 9.15
C ILE A 404 12.53 47.02 7.66
N ARG A 405 12.05 46.05 6.87
CA ARG A 405 11.85 46.23 5.43
C ARG A 405 10.38 46.49 5.13
N GLU A 406 10.10 47.66 4.56
CA GLU A 406 8.83 47.94 3.86
C GLU A 406 8.72 47.18 2.53
N THR A 407 9.81 46.60 2.02
CA THR A 407 9.79 45.88 0.74
C THR A 407 8.92 44.64 0.85
N SER A 408 8.00 44.48 -0.11
CA SER A 408 7.12 43.31 -0.18
C SER A 408 7.91 41.99 -0.18
N PRO A 409 7.42 40.94 0.52
CA PRO A 409 8.08 39.65 0.56
C PRO A 409 8.23 39.06 -0.84
N SER A 410 9.46 38.66 -1.20
CA SER A 410 9.78 38.04 -2.48
C SER A 410 10.28 36.62 -2.26
N LEU A 411 9.97 35.69 -3.18
CA LEU A 411 10.47 34.31 -3.13
C LEU A 411 12.00 34.24 -3.16
N LYS A 412 12.66 35.27 -3.71
CA LYS A 412 14.13 35.40 -3.66
C LYS A 412 14.67 35.41 -2.23
N ASN A 413 13.88 35.86 -1.26
CA ASN A 413 14.26 35.90 0.16
C ASN A 413 14.55 34.51 0.76
N LEU A 414 14.11 33.42 0.10
CA LEU A 414 14.43 32.07 0.52
C LEU A 414 15.92 31.74 0.41
N PHE A 415 16.63 32.34 -0.56
CA PHE A 415 18.04 32.08 -0.84
C PHE A 415 18.89 33.36 -0.97
N CYS A 416 18.28 34.54 -0.83
CA CYS A 416 18.96 35.82 -0.76
C CYS A 416 18.83 36.45 0.63
N THR A 417 19.87 37.18 1.03
CA THR A 417 19.84 38.10 2.18
C THR A 417 20.11 39.48 1.60
N GLY A 418 19.09 40.34 1.52
CA GLY A 418 19.21 41.56 0.70
C GLY A 418 19.11 41.25 -0.79
N ASN A 419 20.00 41.85 -1.56
CA ASN A 419 20.14 41.61 -3.00
C ASN A 419 21.27 40.61 -3.31
N GLU A 420 21.89 40.03 -2.29
CA GLU A 420 22.99 39.07 -2.43
C GLU A 420 22.49 37.64 -2.18
N VAL A 421 23.04 36.70 -2.94
CA VAL A 421 22.74 35.27 -2.79
C VAL A 421 23.51 34.73 -1.58
N ASP A 422 22.77 34.16 -0.63
CA ASP A 422 23.33 33.51 0.54
C ASP A 422 23.61 32.04 0.18
N MET A 423 24.90 31.69 0.10
CA MET A 423 25.34 30.37 -0.35
C MET A 423 24.82 29.24 0.57
N ALA A 424 24.77 29.47 1.89
CA ALA A 424 24.29 28.47 2.83
C ALA A 424 22.79 28.22 2.68
N ARG A 425 22.00 29.28 2.49
CA ARG A 425 20.56 29.16 2.19
C ARG A 425 20.31 28.49 0.85
N LEU A 426 21.07 28.85 -0.19
CA LEU A 426 20.96 28.25 -1.52
C LEU A 426 21.27 26.75 -1.47
N GLN A 427 22.35 26.35 -0.79
CA GLN A 427 22.73 24.96 -0.60
C GLN A 427 21.62 24.18 0.13
N LEU A 428 21.11 24.75 1.23
CA LEU A 428 20.07 24.13 2.05
C LEU A 428 18.75 23.96 1.28
N PHE A 429 18.36 24.98 0.51
CA PHE A 429 17.21 24.92 -0.40
C PHE A 429 17.43 23.84 -1.47
N GLY A 430 18.57 23.86 -2.16
CA GLY A 430 18.92 22.91 -3.21
C GLY A 430 18.86 21.46 -2.73
N PHE A 431 19.51 21.15 -1.61
CA PHE A 431 19.48 19.80 -1.05
C PHE A 431 18.09 19.37 -0.61
N THR A 432 17.24 20.30 -0.15
CA THR A 432 15.85 19.96 0.17
C THR A 432 15.09 19.51 -1.06
N ILE A 433 15.17 20.27 -2.15
CA ILE A 433 14.48 19.93 -3.40
C ILE A 433 15.00 18.62 -3.98
N VAL A 434 16.31 18.44 -4.06
CA VAL A 434 16.93 17.19 -4.53
C VAL A 434 16.49 16.00 -3.67
N SER A 435 16.47 16.17 -2.36
CA SER A 435 16.07 15.10 -1.44
C SER A 435 14.61 14.69 -1.61
N ILE A 436 13.71 15.66 -1.77
CA ILE A 436 12.29 15.39 -2.02
C ILE A 436 12.10 14.67 -3.35
N ILE A 437 12.76 15.13 -4.42
CA ILE A 437 12.68 14.49 -5.74
C ILE A 437 13.22 13.06 -5.67
N ALA A 438 14.38 12.85 -5.05
CA ALA A 438 14.97 11.52 -4.90
C ALA A 438 14.06 10.58 -4.09
N PHE A 439 13.45 11.08 -3.01
CA PHE A 439 12.49 10.32 -2.21
C PHE A 439 11.24 9.95 -3.02
N LEU A 440 10.62 10.91 -3.71
CA LEU A 440 9.43 10.66 -4.53
C LEU A 440 9.72 9.71 -5.69
N PHE A 441 10.88 9.85 -6.34
CA PHE A 441 11.34 8.92 -7.37
C PHE A 441 11.49 7.50 -6.81
N THR A 442 12.14 7.35 -5.66
CA THR A 442 12.30 6.06 -4.98
C THR A 442 10.93 5.47 -4.62
N MET A 443 9.99 6.30 -4.18
CA MET A 443 8.62 5.88 -3.85
C MET A 443 7.84 5.39 -5.07
N VAL A 444 8.00 6.02 -6.23
CA VAL A 444 7.37 5.55 -7.49
C VAL A 444 7.97 4.22 -7.95
N GLN A 445 9.29 4.07 -7.82
CA GLN A 445 10.00 2.85 -8.26
C GLN A 445 9.83 1.68 -7.29
N SER A 446 9.77 1.93 -5.98
CA SER A 446 9.69 0.88 -4.98
C SER A 446 8.35 0.14 -5.01
N ASN A 447 8.35 -1.05 -4.42
CA ASN A 447 7.11 -1.74 -4.11
C ASN A 447 6.59 -1.27 -2.75
N ILE A 448 5.84 -0.17 -2.78
CA ILE A 448 5.24 0.47 -1.60
C ILE A 448 4.29 -0.44 -0.80
N LEU A 449 3.89 -1.58 -1.35
CA LEU A 449 3.15 -2.60 -0.59
C LEU A 449 4.00 -3.21 0.52
N ASN A 450 5.33 -3.11 0.43
CA ASN A 450 6.26 -3.51 1.48
C ASN A 450 6.56 -2.39 2.50
N GLY A 451 5.93 -1.22 2.37
CA GLY A 451 6.11 -0.07 3.25
C GLY A 451 6.75 1.14 2.57
N LEU A 452 7.01 2.18 3.36
CA LEU A 452 7.66 3.41 2.89
C LEU A 452 9.15 3.15 2.58
N PRO A 453 9.68 3.65 1.44
CA PRO A 453 11.08 3.49 1.11
C PRO A 453 11.97 4.21 2.13
N ASP A 454 13.11 3.59 2.46
CA ASP A 454 14.17 4.23 3.22
C ASP A 454 14.80 5.37 2.42
N ILE A 455 15.12 6.45 3.13
CA ILE A 455 15.95 7.52 2.57
C ILE A 455 17.42 7.14 2.78
N PRO A 456 18.27 7.22 1.73
CA PRO A 456 19.69 6.93 1.86
C PRO A 456 20.34 7.71 3.01
N PRO A 457 21.10 7.04 3.91
CA PRO A 457 21.75 7.70 5.04
C PRO A 457 22.68 8.86 4.63
N THR A 458 23.27 8.79 3.43
CA THR A 458 24.10 9.87 2.87
C THR A 458 23.32 11.16 2.67
N LEU A 459 22.09 11.06 2.17
CA LEU A 459 21.20 12.21 1.95
C LEU A 459 20.77 12.84 3.28
N HIS A 460 20.55 12.02 4.31
CA HIS A 460 20.32 12.50 5.68
C HIS A 460 21.51 13.24 6.26
N GLY A 461 22.70 12.66 6.13
CA GLY A 461 23.93 13.29 6.58
C GLY A 461 24.12 14.65 5.92
N LEU A 462 23.84 14.74 4.62
CA LEU A 462 23.96 15.97 3.84
C LEU A 462 22.96 17.06 4.29
N LEU A 463 21.69 16.71 4.49
CA LEU A 463 20.68 17.64 5.02
C LEU A 463 21.00 18.09 6.43
N THR A 464 21.43 17.16 7.29
CA THR A 464 21.81 17.47 8.68
C THR A 464 23.01 18.40 8.72
N ALA A 465 24.06 18.11 7.94
CA ALA A 465 25.23 18.96 7.82
C ALA A 465 24.87 20.34 7.25
N SER A 466 23.98 20.41 6.26
CA SER A 466 23.53 21.68 5.67
C SER A 466 22.73 22.52 6.66
N GLN A 467 21.85 21.91 7.47
CA GLN A 467 21.14 22.61 8.54
C GLN A 467 22.09 23.08 9.64
N ALA A 468 23.02 22.22 10.06
CA ALA A 468 24.03 22.55 11.05
C ALA A 468 24.89 23.74 10.59
N GLY A 469 25.36 23.71 9.33
CA GLY A 469 26.13 24.81 8.72
C GLY A 469 25.35 26.13 8.63
N TYR A 470 24.07 26.06 8.26
CA TYR A 470 23.18 27.23 8.24
C TYR A 470 22.96 27.81 9.65
N LEU A 471 22.68 26.97 10.64
CA LEU A 471 22.50 27.40 12.02
C LEU A 471 23.80 27.92 12.64
N SER A 472 24.94 27.28 12.36
CA SER A 472 26.24 27.74 12.84
C SER A 472 26.60 29.09 12.24
N GLY A 473 26.30 29.32 10.96
CA GLY A 473 26.45 30.63 10.32
C GLY A 473 25.65 31.72 11.03
N LYS A 474 24.40 31.42 11.41
CA LYS A 474 23.56 32.33 12.20
C LYS A 474 24.05 32.54 13.64
N MET A 475 24.68 31.53 14.25
CA MET A 475 25.21 31.65 15.61
C MET A 475 26.50 32.47 15.65
N VAL A 476 27.41 32.22 14.70
CA VAL A 476 28.75 32.80 14.61
C VAL A 476 28.75 34.20 13.98
N SER A 477 27.68 34.61 13.31
CA SER A 477 27.54 36.02 12.93
C SER A 477 27.50 36.88 14.20
N ASP A 478 28.64 37.45 14.59
CA ASP A 478 28.83 38.47 15.63
C ASP A 478 28.20 39.82 15.25
N ASP A 479 27.23 39.78 14.34
CA ASP A 479 26.57 40.95 13.82
C ASP A 479 25.78 41.60 14.94
N ILE A 480 26.15 42.85 15.23
CA ILE A 480 25.37 43.73 16.07
C ILE A 480 23.96 43.75 15.51
N SER A 481 22.98 43.50 16.37
CA SER A 481 21.56 43.59 16.09
C SER A 481 20.92 44.69 16.93
N VAL A 482 20.02 45.47 16.35
CA VAL A 482 19.21 46.52 16.96
C VAL A 482 17.76 46.17 16.74
N SER A 483 17.05 45.87 17.82
CA SER A 483 15.61 45.59 17.81
C SER A 483 14.76 46.83 18.01
N VAL A 484 15.24 47.80 18.78
CA VAL A 484 14.48 48.99 19.14
C VAL A 484 15.39 50.20 19.17
N ILE A 485 14.93 51.28 18.55
CA ILE A 485 15.54 52.61 18.59
C ILE A 485 14.56 53.53 19.32
N LYS A 486 15.03 54.33 20.28
CA LYS A 486 14.18 55.28 21.02
C LYS A 486 14.92 56.59 21.28
N PRO A 487 14.38 57.75 20.88
CA PRO A 487 13.25 57.91 19.97
C PRO A 487 13.64 57.58 18.51
N THR A 488 12.66 57.17 17.69
CA THR A 488 12.84 56.99 16.22
C THR A 488 12.51 58.23 15.42
N SER A 489 11.73 59.17 15.98
CA SER A 489 11.33 60.41 15.32
C SER A 489 11.45 61.60 16.28
N PHE A 490 11.98 62.72 15.80
CA PHE A 490 12.13 63.97 16.56
C PHE A 490 12.22 65.20 15.64
N LYS A 491 12.10 66.40 16.21
CA LYS A 491 12.11 67.66 15.44
C LYS A 491 13.52 68.17 15.17
N VAL A 492 13.70 68.88 14.05
CA VAL A 492 14.98 69.55 13.70
C VAL A 492 15.49 70.48 14.82
N SER A 493 14.60 71.12 15.58
CA SER A 493 14.97 72.06 16.64
C SER A 493 15.49 71.39 17.93
N GLU A 494 15.33 70.07 18.08
CA GLU A 494 15.83 69.33 19.24
C GLU A 494 17.33 69.07 19.13
N LYS A 495 18.10 69.61 20.09
CA LYS A 495 19.57 69.47 20.16
C LYS A 495 19.98 68.50 21.27
N ASN A 496 21.15 67.88 21.13
CA ASN A 496 21.74 66.96 22.11
C ASN A 496 20.82 65.77 22.46
N LEU A 497 20.16 65.22 21.44
CA LEU A 497 19.16 64.19 21.63
C LEU A 497 19.82 62.85 21.95
N LEU A 498 19.41 62.25 23.06
CA LEU A 498 19.91 60.95 23.52
C LEU A 498 19.11 59.83 22.85
N ILE A 499 19.76 59.05 21.99
CA ILE A 499 19.16 57.88 21.35
C ILE A 499 19.58 56.62 22.10
N HIS A 500 18.58 55.84 22.51
CA HIS A 500 18.75 54.51 23.08
C HIS A 500 18.57 53.45 22.00
N LEU A 501 19.57 52.57 21.89
CA LEU A 501 19.52 51.36 21.08
C LEU A 501 19.36 50.17 22.02
N VAL A 502 18.35 49.36 21.76
CA VAL A 502 18.15 48.05 22.40
C VAL A 502 18.29 47.00 21.31
N GLY A 503 18.98 45.92 21.62
CA GLY A 503 19.46 44.98 20.62
C GLY A 503 20.32 43.89 21.24
N THR A 504 21.24 43.33 20.47
CA THR A 504 22.21 42.33 20.93
C THR A 504 23.53 42.46 20.19
N GLY A 505 24.62 42.04 20.81
CA GLY A 505 25.94 42.08 20.17
C GLY A 505 26.58 43.47 20.20
N PHE A 506 26.06 44.40 21.00
CA PHE A 506 26.76 45.65 21.25
C PHE A 506 28.09 45.38 21.94
N LYS A 507 29.13 46.11 21.54
CA LYS A 507 30.48 46.04 22.08
C LYS A 507 30.86 47.38 22.69
N LYS A 508 31.82 47.38 23.62
CA LYS A 508 32.45 48.61 24.10
C LYS A 508 33.14 49.32 22.94
N GLU A 509 33.27 50.64 23.04
CA GLU A 509 33.97 51.48 22.05
C GLU A 509 33.34 51.47 20.65
N MET A 510 32.08 51.05 20.55
CA MET A 510 31.30 51.22 19.34
C MET A 510 31.14 52.71 18.99
N GLN A 511 31.05 52.97 17.70
CA GLN A 511 30.69 54.27 17.15
C GLN A 511 29.43 54.14 16.31
N VAL A 512 28.70 55.25 16.15
CA VAL A 512 27.52 55.34 15.30
C VAL A 512 27.69 56.49 14.31
N LEU A 513 27.36 56.26 13.04
CA LEU A 513 27.08 57.31 12.06
C LEU A 513 25.56 57.42 11.85
N VAL A 514 25.07 58.63 11.65
CA VAL A 514 23.67 58.91 11.32
C VAL A 514 23.61 59.69 10.02
N GLY A 515 23.29 59.01 8.92
CA GLY A 515 23.59 59.49 7.56
C GLY A 515 25.10 59.74 7.43
N ASP A 516 25.45 60.98 7.08
CA ASP A 516 26.84 61.44 6.99
C ASP A 516 27.34 62.11 8.29
N LEU A 517 26.51 62.18 9.34
CA LEU A 517 26.87 62.78 10.62
C LEU A 517 27.55 61.76 11.55
N GLY A 518 28.65 62.17 12.18
CA GLY A 518 29.42 61.36 13.13
C GLY A 518 30.89 61.19 12.70
N PRO A 519 31.63 60.23 13.27
CA PRO A 519 31.18 59.19 14.21
C PRO A 519 30.87 59.72 15.61
N PHE A 520 29.77 59.25 16.20
CA PHE A 520 29.40 59.52 17.58
C PHE A 520 29.84 58.36 18.49
N PRO A 521 30.46 58.65 19.64
CA PRO A 521 30.79 57.60 20.60
C PRO A 521 29.52 57.00 21.19
N VAL A 522 29.47 55.68 21.26
CA VAL A 522 28.38 54.94 21.89
C VAL A 522 28.71 54.69 23.36
N GLU A 523 27.85 55.20 24.24
CA GLU A 523 27.80 54.84 25.64
C GLU A 523 27.27 53.40 25.77
N PHE A 524 28.19 52.47 25.92
CA PHE A 524 27.87 51.06 26.14
C PHE A 524 27.33 50.85 27.56
N LYS A 525 26.09 50.38 27.69
CA LYS A 525 25.52 49.99 28.98
C LYS A 525 25.72 48.51 29.26
N ASN A 526 25.31 47.67 28.32
CA ASN A 526 25.47 46.21 28.37
C ASN A 526 25.35 45.62 26.95
N PRO A 527 25.60 44.31 26.75
CA PRO A 527 25.56 43.69 25.41
C PRO A 527 24.21 43.81 24.67
N SER A 528 23.15 44.23 25.37
CA SER A 528 21.80 44.38 24.84
C SER A 528 21.28 45.82 24.82
N SER A 529 22.06 46.78 25.32
CA SER A 529 21.66 48.19 25.31
C SER A 529 22.85 49.12 25.25
N CYS A 530 22.75 50.14 24.40
CA CYS A 530 23.68 51.25 24.37
C CYS A 530 22.94 52.56 24.05
N SER A 531 23.62 53.68 24.24
CA SER A 531 23.08 55.00 23.88
C SER A 531 24.14 55.87 23.23
N PHE A 532 23.71 56.85 22.45
CA PHE A 532 24.60 57.88 21.91
C PHE A 532 23.84 59.21 21.81
N GLN A 533 24.56 60.32 21.83
CA GLN A 533 23.98 61.66 21.70
C GLN A 533 24.23 62.22 20.31
N ILE A 534 23.22 62.86 19.74
CA ILE A 534 23.33 63.59 18.47
C ILE A 534 23.24 65.09 18.74
N PRO A 535 24.18 65.93 18.25
CA PRO A 535 24.19 67.36 18.53
C PRO A 535 22.98 68.13 17.94
N GLY A 536 22.37 67.60 16.87
CA GLY A 536 21.24 68.18 16.15
C GLY A 536 21.34 67.89 14.66
N PHE A 537 20.36 68.30 13.88
CA PHE A 537 20.34 68.14 12.42
C PHE A 537 20.01 69.46 11.73
N GLU A 538 20.53 69.64 10.51
CA GLU A 538 20.28 70.86 9.73
C GLU A 538 19.03 70.76 8.86
N ALA A 539 18.64 69.55 8.46
CA ALA A 539 17.51 69.31 7.56
C ALA A 539 16.61 68.16 8.06
N PRO A 540 15.28 68.26 7.85
CA PRO A 540 14.38 67.14 8.05
C PRO A 540 14.65 66.04 7.02
N GLY A 541 14.28 64.79 7.35
CA GLY A 541 14.51 63.65 6.47
C GLY A 541 14.61 62.32 7.21
N LYS A 542 14.81 61.24 6.45
CA LYS A 542 15.09 59.91 6.98
C LYS A 542 16.59 59.63 6.86
N TYR A 543 17.21 59.13 7.93
CA TYR A 543 18.64 58.91 8.01
C TYR A 543 18.97 57.46 8.33
N ASP A 544 19.98 56.92 7.65
CA ASP A 544 20.55 55.61 7.94
C ASP A 544 21.36 55.66 9.25
N LEU A 545 21.35 54.58 10.03
CA LEU A 545 22.17 54.43 11.23
C LEU A 545 23.24 53.36 11.01
N ILE A 546 24.52 53.74 10.98
CA ILE A 546 25.63 52.82 10.75
C ILE A 546 26.39 52.59 12.05
N LEU A 547 26.31 51.38 12.59
CA LEU A 547 27.03 50.92 13.77
C LEU A 547 28.41 50.42 13.36
N ILE A 548 29.45 50.99 13.98
CA ILE A 548 30.86 50.69 13.72
C ILE A 548 31.43 50.07 15.00
N PRO A 549 31.56 48.74 15.10
CA PRO A 549 32.30 48.12 16.19
C PRO A 549 33.78 48.45 16.14
N SER A 550 34.45 48.39 17.29
CA SER A 550 35.92 48.45 17.39
C SER A 550 36.58 47.31 16.60
N GLU A 551 35.93 46.14 16.57
CA GLU A 551 36.31 44.98 15.76
C GLU A 551 35.08 44.32 15.13
N GLY A 552 35.09 44.19 13.80
CA GLY A 552 34.06 43.48 13.04
C GLY A 552 33.53 44.27 11.84
N LYS A 553 32.44 43.75 11.25
CA LYS A 553 31.76 44.37 10.11
C LYS A 553 30.87 45.52 10.59
N LYS A 554 30.82 46.62 9.82
CA LYS A 554 29.87 47.71 10.05
C LYS A 554 28.44 47.21 9.79
N THR A 555 27.49 47.60 10.62
CA THR A 555 26.07 47.27 10.48
C THR A 555 25.28 48.53 10.13
N ALA A 556 24.67 48.59 8.95
CA ALA A 556 23.81 49.70 8.55
C ALA A 556 22.32 49.36 8.74
N LEU A 557 21.59 50.24 9.43
CA LEU A 557 20.14 50.22 9.55
C LEU A 557 19.60 51.33 8.64
N LYS A 558 18.91 50.97 7.56
CA LYS A 558 18.41 51.97 6.60
C LYS A 558 17.20 52.71 7.15
N GLU A 559 17.14 54.03 6.89
CA GLU A 559 16.04 54.91 7.29
C GLU A 559 15.62 54.75 8.76
N ALA A 560 16.58 54.49 9.64
CA ALA A 560 16.36 54.09 11.01
C ALA A 560 15.88 55.24 11.92
N ILE A 561 16.15 56.49 11.52
CA ILE A 561 15.79 57.70 12.24
C ILE A 561 15.04 58.63 11.29
N GLN A 562 13.92 59.21 11.74
CA GLN A 562 13.14 60.21 11.01
C GLN A 562 13.22 61.56 11.71
N ILE A 563 13.41 62.62 10.94
CA ILE A 563 13.52 63.98 11.45
C ILE A 563 12.43 64.83 10.79
N GLN A 564 11.58 65.40 11.63
CA GLN A 564 10.42 66.19 11.21
C GLN A 564 10.78 67.67 11.15
N GLY A 565 10.25 68.38 10.14
CA GLY A 565 10.36 69.84 10.06
C GLY A 565 9.65 70.52 11.24
N GLU A 566 9.94 71.80 11.50
CA GLU A 566 9.30 72.54 12.62
C GLU A 566 7.77 72.63 12.48
N ASP A 567 7.27 72.66 11.24
CA ASP A 567 5.86 72.91 10.91
C ASP A 567 5.02 71.65 10.61
N GLU A 568 5.62 70.46 10.58
CA GLU A 568 4.87 69.21 10.41
C GLU A 568 4.27 68.78 11.76
N LYS A 569 2.95 68.93 11.89
CA LYS A 569 2.15 68.52 13.06
C LYS A 569 1.63 67.10 12.97
#